data_AF-A0A529JQR2-F1
#
_entry.id   AF-A0A529JQR2-F1
#
_cell.length_a   1.000
_cell.length_b   1.000
_cell.length_c   1.000
_cell.angle_alpha   90.00
_cell.angle_beta   90.00
_cell.angle_gamma   90.00
#
_symmetry.space_group_name_H-M   'P 1'
#
loop_
_entity.id
_entity.type
_entity.pdbx_description
1 polymer ?
#
loop_
_entity_poly.entity_id
_entity_poly.type
_entity_poly.pdbx_seq_one_letter_code
_entity_poly.pdbx_strand_id
1 'polypeptide(L)'
;VLHQSVAELGEFAASGEASILRLCRQIGFSGFRDFKLALAAEIGRPGLPPTAAGTADSALQSLHDTMAQNLSIAHNNADSETLAKVAAALAASRRIDLYGAGMSGITAEL
;
A
#
# COMPACT_ATOMS: atom_id res chain seq x y z
N VAL A 1 1.15 1.60 11.22
CA VAL A 1 0.33 0.36 11.30
C VAL A 1 -0.50 0.11 10.04
N LEU A 2 -1.43 1.00 9.65
CA LEU A 2 -2.31 0.75 8.47
C LEU A 2 -1.58 0.60 7.14
N HIS A 3 -0.44 1.28 6.96
CA HIS A 3 0.38 1.21 5.76
C HIS A 3 1.58 0.26 5.88
N GLN A 4 1.70 -0.48 7.00
CA GLN A 4 2.80 -1.42 7.22
C GLN A 4 2.37 -2.87 6.94
N SER A 5 3.29 -3.68 6.45
CA SER A 5 3.24 -5.13 6.51
C SER A 5 3.46 -5.62 7.95
N VAL A 6 3.21 -6.91 8.21
CA VAL A 6 3.46 -7.48 9.54
C VAL A 6 4.95 -7.48 9.89
N ALA A 7 5.81 -7.68 8.88
CA ALA A 7 7.26 -7.63 9.01
C ALA A 7 7.74 -6.22 9.38
N GLU A 8 7.32 -5.20 8.62
CA GLU A 8 7.67 -3.80 8.88
C GLU A 8 7.16 -3.33 10.26
N LEU A 9 5.98 -3.79 10.68
CA LEU A 9 5.48 -3.50 12.02
C LEU A 9 6.29 -4.21 13.11
N GLY A 10 6.74 -5.44 12.86
CA GLY A 10 7.63 -6.18 13.75
C GLY A 10 8.95 -5.47 13.94
N GLU A 11 9.60 -5.05 12.86
CA GLU A 11 10.82 -4.25 12.90
C GLU A 11 10.62 -2.95 13.69
N PHE A 12 9.57 -2.20 13.38
CA PHE A 12 9.25 -0.95 14.07
C PHE A 12 9.00 -1.15 15.57
N ALA A 13 8.32 -2.23 15.95
CA ALA A 13 7.98 -2.54 17.34
C ALA A 13 9.08 -3.33 18.08
N ALA A 14 10.23 -3.58 17.44
CA ALA A 14 11.28 -4.47 17.94
C ALA A 14 10.72 -5.83 18.43
N SER A 15 9.80 -6.40 17.66
CA SER A 15 9.09 -7.64 17.99
C SER A 15 9.03 -8.59 16.81
N GLY A 16 8.99 -9.89 17.07
CA GLY A 16 8.83 -10.90 16.01
C GLY A 16 7.42 -10.88 15.41
N GLU A 17 7.31 -11.18 14.11
CA GLU A 17 6.02 -11.26 13.40
C GLU A 17 5.01 -12.19 14.11
N ALA A 18 5.48 -13.31 14.64
CA ALA A 18 4.66 -14.25 15.41
C ALA A 18 4.04 -13.62 16.67
N SER A 19 4.75 -12.70 17.33
CA SER A 19 4.24 -11.97 18.49
C SER A 19 3.13 -11.00 18.10
N ILE A 20 3.30 -10.28 16.98
CA ILE A 20 2.27 -9.39 16.42
C ILE A 20 1.01 -10.19 16.07
N LEU A 21 1.17 -11.31 15.37
CA LEU A 21 0.04 -12.18 15.01
C LEU A 21 -0.68 -12.75 16.23
N ARG A 22 0.09 -13.18 17.25
CA ARG A 22 -0.47 -13.67 18.51
C ARG A 22 -1.24 -12.58 19.23
N LEU A 23 -0.73 -11.35 19.26
CA LEU A 23 -1.44 -10.21 19.84
C LEU A 23 -2.78 -9.99 19.12
N CYS A 24 -2.79 -9.92 17.79
CA CYS A 24 -4.04 -9.75 17.02
C CYS A 24 -5.07 -10.82 17.37
N ARG A 25 -4.65 -12.08 17.54
CA ARG A 25 -5.52 -13.19 17.95
C ARG A 25 -5.98 -13.08 19.39
N GLN A 26 -5.10 -12.69 20.31
CA GLN A 26 -5.44 -12.51 21.73
C GLN A 26 -6.49 -11.42 21.96
N ILE A 27 -6.48 -10.37 21.13
CA ILE A 27 -7.45 -9.28 21.20
C ILE A 27 -8.70 -9.51 20.33
N GLY A 28 -8.88 -10.72 19.79
CA GLY A 28 -10.14 -11.15 19.15
C GLY A 28 -10.20 -11.08 17.63
N PHE A 29 -9.09 -10.80 16.93
CA PHE A 29 -9.04 -10.82 15.47
C PHE A 29 -8.49 -12.14 14.92
N SER A 30 -8.95 -12.54 13.73
CA SER A 30 -8.47 -13.76 13.07
C SER A 30 -6.99 -13.68 12.64
N GLY A 31 -6.47 -12.47 12.46
CA GLY A 31 -5.07 -12.19 12.15
C GLY A 31 -4.79 -10.70 11.88
N PHE A 32 -3.61 -10.40 11.35
CA PHE A 32 -3.17 -9.01 11.15
C PHE A 32 -4.01 -8.23 10.13
N ARG A 33 -4.46 -8.88 9.05
CA ARG A 33 -5.31 -8.23 8.04
C ARG A 33 -6.67 -7.81 8.59
N ASP A 34 -7.30 -8.70 9.36
CA ASP A 34 -8.59 -8.48 10.02
C ASP A 34 -8.49 -7.34 11.04
N PHE A 35 -7.43 -7.36 11.87
CA PHE A 35 -7.09 -6.26 12.76
C PHE A 35 -6.92 -4.92 12.01
N LYS A 36 -6.16 -4.89 10.91
CA LYS A 36 -5.97 -3.67 10.11
C LYS A 36 -7.29 -3.13 9.55
N LEU A 37 -8.18 -4.02 9.10
CA LEU A 37 -9.48 -3.62 8.56
C LEU A 37 -10.37 -2.99 9.65
N ALA A 38 -10.43 -3.62 10.82
CA ALA A 38 -11.18 -3.08 11.96
C ALA A 38 -10.60 -1.74 12.43
N LEU A 39 -9.27 -1.63 12.51
CA LEU A 39 -8.58 -0.39 12.87
C LEU A 39 -8.84 0.73 11.84
N ALA A 40 -8.82 0.41 10.55
CA ALA A 40 -9.12 1.37 9.50
C ALA A 40 -10.58 1.87 9.59
N ALA A 41 -11.52 0.98 9.88
CA ALA A 41 -12.92 1.33 10.07
C ALA A 41 -13.12 2.24 11.30
N GLU A 42 -12.41 1.97 12.40
CA GLU A 42 -12.52 2.78 13.62
C GLU A 42 -11.87 4.16 13.46
N ILE A 43 -10.70 4.24 12.82
CA ILE A 43 -10.05 5.53 12.49
C ILE A 43 -10.88 6.33 11.47
N GLY A 44 -11.49 5.63 10.51
CA GLY A 44 -12.36 6.22 9.49
C GLY A 44 -13.75 6.60 10.00
N ARG A 45 -14.10 6.31 11.26
CA ARG A 45 -15.39 6.62 11.86
C ARG A 45 -15.45 8.14 12.14
N PRO A 46 -16.27 8.93 11.44
CA PRO A 46 -16.25 10.38 11.59
C PRO A 46 -16.90 10.77 12.91
N GLY A 47 -16.14 11.48 13.75
CA GLY A 47 -16.67 12.20 14.91
C GLY A 47 -17.10 13.65 14.63
N LEU A 48 -17.10 14.14 13.38
CA LEU A 48 -17.45 15.52 13.01
C LEU A 48 -17.91 15.58 11.53
N PRO A 49 -18.61 16.65 11.09
CA PRO A 49 -19.71 16.61 10.11
C PRO A 49 -19.24 16.16 8.72
N PRO A 50 -20.17 15.80 7.80
CA PRO A 50 -19.81 15.39 6.45
C PRO A 50 -18.89 16.46 5.86
N THR A 51 -17.70 16.06 5.46
CA THR A 51 -16.88 16.88 4.58
C THR A 51 -17.79 17.33 3.45
N ALA A 52 -18.03 18.64 3.37
CA ALA A 52 -18.92 19.22 2.37
C ALA A 52 -18.57 18.56 1.03
N ALA A 53 -19.57 17.95 0.40
CA ALA A 53 -19.41 17.37 -0.92
C ALA A 53 -18.79 18.45 -1.81
N GLY A 54 -17.50 18.28 -2.13
CA GLY A 54 -16.80 19.22 -2.96
C GLY A 54 -17.52 19.33 -4.31
N THR A 55 -17.46 20.51 -4.94
CA THR A 55 -17.91 20.64 -6.32
C THR A 55 -17.11 19.67 -7.21
N ALA A 56 -17.66 19.29 -8.37
CA ALA A 56 -16.96 18.45 -9.35
C ALA A 56 -15.55 19.01 -9.66
N ASP A 57 -15.41 20.33 -9.73
CA ASP A 57 -14.12 21.00 -9.93
C ASP A 57 -13.13 20.76 -8.79
N SER A 58 -13.58 20.81 -7.54
CA SER A 58 -12.69 20.53 -6.40
C SER A 58 -12.27 19.06 -6.33
N ALA A 59 -13.13 18.14 -6.77
CA ALA A 59 -12.79 16.71 -6.88
C ALA A 59 -11.76 16.46 -8.00
N LEU A 60 -11.92 17.12 -9.15
CA LEU A 60 -10.96 17.06 -10.25
C LEU A 60 -9.60 17.65 -9.86
N GLN A 61 -9.58 18.78 -9.16
CA GLN A 61 -8.34 19.38 -8.67
C GLN A 61 -7.63 18.46 -7.66
N SER A 62 -8.37 17.89 -6.71
CA SER A 62 -7.82 16.92 -5.74
C SER A 62 -7.26 15.68 -6.43
N LEU A 63 -7.94 15.18 -7.46
CA LEU A 63 -7.46 14.06 -8.27
C LEU A 63 -6.15 14.41 -8.99
N HIS A 64 -6.10 15.57 -9.64
CA HIS A 64 -4.89 16.08 -10.30
C HIS A 64 -3.71 16.16 -9.34
N ASP A 65 -3.91 16.78 -8.18
CA ASP A 65 -2.86 16.99 -7.19
C ASP A 65 -2.37 15.65 -6.62
N THR A 66 -3.30 14.72 -6.39
CA THR A 66 -2.97 13.34 -5.96
C THR A 66 -2.15 12.60 -7.02
N MET A 67 -2.50 12.71 -8.31
CA MET A 67 -1.74 12.10 -9.40
C MET A 67 -0.33 12.69 -9.52
N ALA A 68 -0.21 14.02 -9.48
CA ALA A 68 1.08 14.71 -9.53
C ALA A 68 1.98 14.31 -8.35
N GLN A 69 1.42 14.26 -7.14
CA GLN A 69 2.15 13.84 -5.95
C GLN A 69 2.61 12.37 -6.05
N ASN A 70 1.74 11.47 -6.48
CA ASN A 70 2.09 10.07 -6.65
C ASN A 70 3.19 9.87 -7.70
N LEU A 71 3.16 10.62 -8.80
CA LEU A 71 4.22 10.59 -9.80
C LEU A 71 5.55 11.10 -9.24
N SER A 72 5.53 12.19 -8.45
CA SER A 72 6.73 12.69 -7.78
C SER A 72 7.31 11.68 -6.80
N ILE A 73 6.46 11.00 -6.00
CA ILE A 73 6.90 9.95 -5.08
C ILE A 73 7.53 8.78 -5.86
N ALA A 74 6.87 8.34 -6.94
CA ALA A 74 7.39 7.27 -7.78
C ALA A 74 8.76 7.62 -8.37
N HIS A 75 8.94 8.86 -8.85
CA HIS A 75 10.22 9.34 -9.35
C HIS A 75 11.30 9.37 -8.27
N ASN A 76 10.99 9.87 -7.07
CA ASN A 76 11.96 9.97 -5.97
C ASN A 76 12.36 8.61 -5.39
N ASN A 77 11.46 7.63 -5.45
CA ASN A 77 11.75 6.25 -5.03
C ASN A 77 12.44 5.42 -6.11
N ALA A 78 12.52 5.92 -7.35
CA ALA A 78 13.15 5.22 -8.45
C ALA A 78 14.68 5.31 -8.32
N ASP A 79 15.30 4.22 -7.91
CA ASP A 79 16.75 4.08 -7.98
C ASP A 79 17.19 3.67 -9.40
N SER A 80 17.85 4.60 -10.08
CA SER A 80 18.31 4.41 -11.47
C SER A 80 19.25 3.21 -11.64
N GLU A 81 20.08 2.92 -10.63
CA GLU A 81 21.04 1.81 -10.70
C GLU A 81 20.31 0.46 -10.58
N THR A 82 19.40 0.33 -9.61
CA THR A 82 18.54 -0.86 -9.46
C THR A 82 17.69 -1.08 -10.70
N LEU A 83 17.09 -0.03 -11.28
CA LEU A 83 16.31 -0.13 -12.50
C LEU A 83 17.15 -0.64 -13.69
N ALA A 84 18.37 -0.13 -13.87
CA ALA A 84 19.26 -0.59 -14.93
C ALA A 84 19.62 -2.09 -14.77
N LYS A 85 19.90 -2.54 -13.54
CA LYS A 85 20.18 -3.95 -13.23
C LYS A 85 18.98 -4.85 -13.53
N VAL A 86 17.78 -4.44 -13.10
CA VAL A 86 16.55 -5.17 -13.36
C VAL A 86 16.27 -5.24 -14.86
N ALA A 87 16.38 -4.12 -15.59
CA ALA A 87 16.17 -4.07 -17.04
C ALA A 87 17.13 -5.02 -17.79
N ALA A 88 18.41 -5.05 -17.42
CA ALA A 88 19.39 -5.97 -18.02
C ALA A 88 19.03 -7.45 -17.74
N ALA A 89 18.62 -7.78 -16.52
CA ALA A 89 18.20 -9.13 -16.16
C ALA A 89 16.94 -9.57 -16.93
N LEU A 90 15.97 -8.68 -17.10
CA LEU A 90 14.77 -8.93 -17.89
C LEU A 90 15.11 -9.13 -19.37
N ALA A 91 15.97 -8.27 -19.95
CA ALA A 91 16.38 -8.38 -21.35
C ALA A 91 17.14 -9.69 -21.67
N ALA A 92 17.90 -10.22 -20.72
CA ALA A 92 18.60 -11.50 -20.86
C ALA A 92 17.70 -12.73 -20.61
N SER A 93 16.48 -12.54 -20.12
CA SER A 93 15.60 -13.63 -19.72
C SER A 93 14.84 -14.21 -20.91
N ARG A 94 14.85 -15.55 -21.03
CA ARG A 94 14.08 -16.26 -22.07
C ARG A 94 12.58 -16.31 -21.79
N ARG A 95 12.21 -16.13 -20.53
CA ARG A 95 10.84 -16.20 -20.03
C ARG A 95 10.72 -15.31 -18.81
N ILE A 96 9.66 -14.52 -18.76
CA ILE A 96 9.30 -13.67 -17.62
C ILE A 96 7.86 -14.03 -17.29
N ASP A 97 7.62 -14.46 -16.05
CA ASP A 97 6.27 -14.73 -15.55
C ASP A 97 5.89 -13.63 -14.55
N LEU A 98 4.78 -12.95 -14.80
CA LEU A 98 4.24 -11.90 -13.94
C LEU A 98 3.04 -12.43 -13.16
N TYR A 99 2.98 -12.15 -11.86
CA TYR A 99 1.89 -12.58 -10.99
C TYR A 99 1.30 -11.35 -10.28
N GLY A 100 0.01 -11.12 -10.49
CA GLY A 100 -0.72 -10.01 -9.88
C GLY A 100 -2.19 -10.37 -9.68
N ALA A 101 -2.84 -9.72 -8.71
CA ALA A 101 -4.26 -9.85 -8.45
C ALA A 101 -4.93 -8.47 -8.41
N GLY A 102 -6.19 -8.39 -8.84
CA GLY A 102 -6.92 -7.12 -8.93
C GLY A 102 -6.26 -6.15 -9.91
N MET A 103 -6.17 -4.88 -9.53
CA MET A 103 -5.55 -3.85 -10.38
C MET A 103 -4.09 -4.17 -10.75
N SER A 104 -3.32 -4.77 -9.84
CA SER A 104 -1.94 -5.16 -10.13
C SER A 104 -1.82 -6.24 -11.20
N GLY A 105 -2.86 -7.08 -11.37
CA GLY A 105 -2.93 -8.04 -12.46
C GLY A 105 -3.16 -7.35 -13.80
N ILE A 106 -4.13 -6.44 -13.85
CA ILE A 106 -4.42 -5.63 -15.06
C ILE A 106 -3.19 -4.85 -15.48
N THR A 107 -2.50 -4.18 -14.54
CA THR A 107 -1.27 -3.43 -14.84
C THR A 107 -0.13 -4.31 -15.34
N ALA A 108 -0.07 -5.57 -14.92
CA ALA A 108 0.96 -6.50 -15.40
C ALA A 108 0.69 -7.04 -16.82
N GLU A 109 -0.54 -6.93 -17.30
CA GLU A 109 -0.93 -7.30 -18.68
C GLU A 109 -0.79 -6.15 -19.69
N LEU A 110 -0.72 -4.89 -19.21
CA LEU A 110 -0.53 -3.69 -20.04
C LEU A 110 0.90 -3.57 -20.58
#